data_AF-A0AAD4BHS7-F1
#
_entry.id   AF-A0AAD4BHS7-F1
#
_cell.length_a   1.000
_cell.length_b   1.000
_cell.length_c   1.000
_cell.angle_alpha   90.00
_cell.angle_beta   90.00
_cell.angle_gamma   90.00
#
_symmetry.space_group_name_H-M   'P 1'
#
loop_
_entity.id
_entity.type
_entity.pdbx_description
1 polymer ?
#
loop_
_entity_poly.entity_id
_entity_poly.type
_entity_poly.pdbx_seq_one_letter_code
_entity_poly.pdbx_strand_id
1 'polypeptide(L)'
;MHIFHHCLDEVVAPLKHAALHGTELTDAMGGICLCYIPLVSYIADLPEQQLIAGMAMSTSPVTLAERSEFGRVEAAESQMGKQMLMQLFELCQRVDLWDLDAFQKAAKLLKLLGIHKLFWRNWKFAELLLFLTGEIVHMLHMFFFDHVLAWCKELVGAHTQYPFQASASAYCHPSLLFQCFPHKSDNQPRSP
;
A
#
# COMPACT_ATOMS: atom_id res chain seq x y z
N MET A 1 -8.96 -4.16 -13.38
CA MET A 1 -8.18 -4.71 -12.26
C MET A 1 -7.17 -5.78 -12.70
N HIS A 2 -7.51 -6.73 -13.60
CA HIS A 2 -6.54 -7.71 -14.12
C HIS A 2 -5.30 -7.09 -14.76
N ILE A 3 -5.50 -6.06 -15.60
CA ILE A 3 -4.40 -5.36 -16.29
C ILE A 3 -3.45 -4.72 -15.27
N PHE A 4 -3.97 -4.15 -14.17
CA PHE A 4 -3.15 -3.55 -13.11
C PHE A 4 -2.17 -4.58 -12.52
N HIS A 5 -2.66 -5.74 -12.07
CA HIS A 5 -1.78 -6.78 -11.55
C HIS A 5 -0.84 -7.33 -12.61
N HIS A 6 -1.29 -7.47 -13.86
CA HIS A 6 -0.41 -7.95 -14.93
C HIS A 6 0.73 -6.98 -15.22
N CYS A 7 0.44 -5.70 -15.44
CA CYS A 7 1.46 -4.68 -15.67
C CYS A 7 2.41 -4.57 -14.48
N LEU A 8 1.89 -4.58 -13.26
CA LEU A 8 2.72 -4.53 -12.07
C LEU A 8 3.56 -5.81 -11.92
N ASP A 9 3.05 -6.98 -12.29
CA ASP A 9 3.78 -8.26 -12.28
C ASP A 9 5.05 -8.19 -13.15
N GLU A 10 4.92 -7.61 -14.35
CA GLU A 10 6.01 -7.43 -15.32
C GLU A 10 7.01 -6.37 -14.85
N VAL A 11 6.54 -5.19 -14.44
CA VAL A 11 7.41 -4.08 -14.02
C VAL A 11 8.29 -4.48 -12.83
N VAL A 12 7.74 -5.23 -11.87
CA VAL A 12 8.45 -5.65 -10.67
C VAL A 12 9.15 -7.00 -10.80
N ALA A 13 9.12 -7.63 -11.98
CA ALA A 13 9.75 -8.95 -12.20
C ALA A 13 11.25 -8.97 -11.82
N PRO A 14 12.07 -7.95 -12.14
CA PRO A 14 13.47 -7.91 -11.70
C PRO A 14 13.61 -7.84 -10.17
N LEU A 15 12.70 -7.14 -9.49
CA LEU A 15 12.71 -7.02 -8.03
C LEU A 15 12.36 -8.36 -7.36
N LYS A 16 11.40 -9.11 -7.92
CA LYS A 16 11.10 -10.47 -7.46
C LYS A 16 12.28 -11.41 -7.64
N HIS A 17 12.97 -11.31 -8.77
CA HIS A 17 14.18 -12.09 -9.02
C HIS A 17 15.26 -11.76 -7.97
N ALA A 18 15.52 -10.49 -7.72
CA ALA A 18 16.46 -10.04 -6.69
C ALA A 18 16.01 -10.42 -5.27
N ALA A 19 14.71 -10.47 -4.98
CA ALA A 19 14.19 -10.97 -3.71
C ALA A 19 14.49 -12.46 -3.50
N LEU A 20 14.46 -13.24 -4.58
CA LEU A 20 14.67 -14.69 -4.52
C LEU A 20 16.15 -15.07 -4.50
N HIS A 21 16.92 -14.53 -5.44
CA HIS A 21 18.30 -14.92 -5.73
C HIS A 21 19.34 -13.96 -5.16
N GLY A 22 18.92 -12.77 -4.73
CA GLY A 22 19.82 -11.66 -4.44
C GLY A 22 20.34 -11.00 -5.72
N THR A 23 20.92 -9.82 -5.57
CA THR A 23 21.64 -9.10 -6.60
C THR A 23 22.89 -8.47 -5.98
N GLU A 24 23.98 -8.45 -6.73
CA GLU A 24 25.19 -7.74 -6.32
C GLU A 24 24.95 -6.24 -6.42
N LEU A 25 25.23 -5.50 -5.34
CA LEU A 25 25.21 -4.05 -5.29
C LEU A 25 26.52 -3.55 -4.70
N THR A 26 26.99 -2.41 -5.20
CA THR A 26 28.17 -1.73 -4.64
C THR A 26 27.74 -0.87 -3.47
N ASP A 27 28.41 -1.04 -2.33
CA ASP A 27 28.18 -0.22 -1.14
C ASP A 27 28.83 1.18 -1.28
N ALA A 28 28.62 2.03 -0.28
CA ALA A 28 29.16 3.40 -0.28
C ALA A 28 30.71 3.45 -0.19
N MET A 29 31.35 2.35 0.19
CA MET A 29 32.81 2.22 0.31
C MET A 29 33.45 1.55 -0.93
N GLY A 30 32.65 1.18 -1.94
CA GLY A 30 33.11 0.49 -3.15
C GLY A 30 33.19 -1.04 -3.03
N GLY A 31 32.73 -1.62 -1.93
CA GLY A 31 32.62 -3.07 -1.73
C GLY A 31 31.41 -3.66 -2.45
N ILE A 32 31.50 -4.92 -2.90
CA ILE A 32 30.37 -5.66 -3.49
C ILE A 32 29.64 -6.43 -2.39
N CYS A 33 28.34 -6.22 -2.28
CA CYS A 33 27.46 -6.89 -1.33
C CYS A 33 26.34 -7.62 -2.06
N LEU A 34 26.01 -8.84 -1.60
CA LEU A 34 24.82 -9.55 -2.07
C LEU A 34 23.60 -9.03 -1.32
N CYS A 35 22.73 -8.30 -2.02
CA CYS A 35 21.55 -7.66 -1.45
C CYS A 35 20.26 -8.34 -1.95
N TYR A 36 19.29 -8.48 -1.06
CA TYR A 36 17.94 -9.00 -1.39
C TYR A 36 16.93 -7.86 -1.34
N ILE A 37 15.94 -7.90 -2.23
CA ILE A 37 14.91 -6.85 -2.35
C ILE A 37 13.53 -7.40 -1.93
N PRO A 38 13.25 -7.59 -0.63
CA PRO A 38 11.93 -8.01 -0.18
C PRO A 38 10.89 -6.89 -0.42
N LEU A 39 9.63 -7.28 -0.58
CA LEU A 39 8.51 -6.32 -0.59
C LEU A 39 8.19 -5.94 0.86
N VAL A 40 8.74 -4.81 1.31
CA VAL A 40 8.63 -4.37 2.71
C VAL A 40 7.38 -3.53 2.96
N SER A 41 7.02 -2.65 2.03
CA SER A 41 5.87 -1.77 2.17
C SER A 41 5.29 -1.40 0.81
N TYR A 42 3.96 -1.29 0.76
CA TYR A 42 3.17 -0.66 -0.27
C TYR A 42 2.19 0.27 0.46
N ILE A 43 2.40 1.57 0.31
CA ILE A 43 1.57 2.60 0.91
C ILE A 43 0.44 2.90 -0.06
N ALA A 44 -0.79 2.69 0.41
CA ALA A 44 -2.00 2.84 -0.39
C ALA A 44 -3.16 3.26 0.50
N ASP A 45 -4.15 3.93 -0.09
CA ASP A 45 -5.45 4.13 0.53
C ASP A 45 -6.24 2.81 0.63
N LEU A 46 -7.35 2.79 1.36
CA LEU A 46 -8.09 1.54 1.59
C LEU A 46 -8.59 0.88 0.29
N PRO A 47 -9.22 1.60 -0.67
CA PRO A 47 -9.61 1.02 -1.96
C PRO A 47 -8.43 0.44 -2.75
N GLU A 48 -7.28 1.10 -2.77
CA GLU A 48 -6.08 0.61 -3.44
C GLU A 48 -5.48 -0.60 -2.72
N GLN A 49 -5.46 -0.61 -1.38
CA GLN A 49 -5.05 -1.80 -0.61
C GLN A 49 -5.94 -3.00 -0.91
N GLN A 50 -7.25 -2.80 -1.01
CA GLN A 50 -8.22 -3.85 -1.37
C GLN A 50 -7.97 -4.38 -2.79
N LEU A 51 -7.68 -3.49 -3.75
CA LEU A 51 -7.25 -3.87 -5.09
C LEU A 51 -5.97 -4.72 -5.04
N ILE A 52 -4.94 -4.29 -4.34
CA ILE A 52 -3.65 -4.99 -4.24
C ILE A 52 -3.81 -6.36 -3.58
N ALA A 53 -4.59 -6.43 -2.51
CA ALA A 53 -4.89 -7.68 -1.83
C ALA A 53 -5.68 -8.63 -2.76
N GLY A 54 -6.52 -8.10 -3.64
CA GLY A 54 -7.49 -8.87 -4.42
C GLY A 54 -8.81 -9.08 -3.68
N MET A 55 -9.10 -8.24 -2.70
CA MET A 55 -10.24 -8.32 -1.77
C MET A 55 -11.37 -7.39 -2.18
N ALA A 56 -12.61 -7.81 -1.91
CA ALA A 56 -13.77 -6.97 -2.16
C ALA A 56 -13.72 -5.64 -1.38
N MET A 57 -14.36 -4.61 -1.92
CA MET A 57 -14.35 -3.25 -1.33
C MET A 57 -15.03 -3.17 0.06
N SER A 58 -15.78 -4.21 0.44
CA SER A 58 -16.47 -4.33 1.72
C SER A 58 -15.70 -5.15 2.76
N THR A 59 -14.45 -5.54 2.47
CA THR A 59 -13.64 -6.38 3.36
C THR A 59 -12.30 -5.74 3.67
N SER A 60 -11.74 -6.08 4.83
CA SER A 60 -10.37 -5.72 5.17
C SER A 60 -9.37 -6.37 4.19
N PRO A 61 -8.31 -5.65 3.79
CA PRO A 61 -7.25 -6.22 2.95
C PRO A 61 -6.29 -7.15 3.71
N VAL A 62 -6.29 -7.12 5.06
CA VAL A 62 -5.32 -7.83 5.93
C VAL A 62 -5.97 -8.75 6.96
N THR A 63 -7.27 -8.64 7.18
CA THR A 63 -8.05 -9.48 8.12
C THR A 63 -9.30 -10.01 7.45
N LEU A 64 -9.94 -11.02 8.05
CA LEU A 64 -11.22 -11.56 7.58
C LEU A 64 -12.42 -10.63 7.85
N ALA A 65 -12.19 -9.48 8.47
CA ALA A 65 -13.23 -8.53 8.86
C ALA A 65 -14.00 -7.97 7.66
N GLU A 66 -15.31 -7.90 7.81
CA GLU A 66 -16.17 -7.13 6.92
C GLU A 66 -16.33 -5.68 7.41
N ARG A 67 -16.72 -4.79 6.50
CA ARG A 67 -16.97 -3.37 6.79
C ARG A 67 -17.98 -3.18 7.94
N SER A 68 -18.98 -4.04 8.05
CA SER A 68 -19.98 -4.02 9.14
C SER A 68 -19.39 -4.35 10.51
N GLU A 69 -18.23 -5.01 10.54
CA GLU A 69 -17.54 -5.46 11.75
C GLU A 69 -16.42 -4.50 12.15
N PHE A 70 -16.13 -3.49 11.34
CA PHE A 70 -15.14 -2.48 11.67
C PHE A 70 -15.59 -1.68 12.90
N GLY A 71 -14.67 -1.48 13.84
CA GLY A 71 -14.96 -0.81 15.12
C GLY A 71 -15.52 -1.73 16.21
N ARG A 72 -15.60 -3.05 15.98
CA ARG A 72 -15.84 -4.02 17.05
C ARG A 72 -14.66 -4.07 18.02
N VAL A 73 -14.97 -4.39 19.28
CA VAL A 73 -13.98 -4.54 20.35
C VAL A 73 -13.09 -5.77 20.13
N GLU A 74 -13.62 -6.80 19.48
CA GLU A 74 -12.92 -8.04 19.17
C GLU A 74 -12.11 -7.88 17.88
N ALA A 75 -10.85 -8.30 17.92
CA ALA A 75 -10.00 -8.32 16.74
C ALA A 75 -10.46 -9.45 15.80
N ALA A 76 -10.66 -9.11 14.52
CA ALA A 76 -10.86 -10.12 13.49
C ALA A 76 -9.56 -10.89 13.22
N GLU A 77 -9.70 -12.15 12.84
CA GLU A 77 -8.56 -13.00 12.50
C GLU A 77 -7.78 -12.42 11.31
N SER A 78 -6.44 -12.51 11.40
CA SER A 78 -5.57 -12.09 10.31
C SER A 78 -5.68 -13.05 9.14
N GLN A 79 -5.79 -12.49 7.94
CA GLN A 79 -5.80 -13.27 6.71
C GLN A 79 -4.36 -13.47 6.24
N MET A 80 -3.86 -14.71 6.32
CA MET A 80 -2.54 -15.02 5.77
C MET A 80 -2.61 -15.04 4.25
N GLY A 81 -1.69 -14.36 3.56
CA GLY A 81 -1.73 -14.24 2.09
C GLY A 81 -1.74 -15.60 1.39
N LYS A 82 -1.10 -16.61 1.98
CA LYS A 82 -1.10 -18.00 1.49
C LYS A 82 -2.48 -18.65 1.50
N GLN A 83 -3.28 -18.45 2.54
CA GLN A 83 -4.63 -19.03 2.63
C GLN A 83 -5.52 -18.48 1.51
N MET A 84 -5.42 -17.18 1.27
CA MET A 84 -6.12 -16.52 0.17
C MET A 84 -5.71 -17.06 -1.19
N LEU A 85 -4.40 -17.22 -1.43
CA LEU A 85 -3.89 -17.80 -2.68
C LEU A 85 -4.37 -19.25 -2.87
N MET A 86 -4.48 -20.03 -1.79
CA MET A 86 -5.05 -21.38 -1.84
C MET A 86 -6.54 -21.36 -2.22
N GLN A 87 -7.35 -20.50 -1.60
CA GLN A 87 -8.77 -20.35 -1.95
C GLN A 87 -8.95 -19.92 -3.42
N LEU A 88 -8.12 -19.00 -3.89
CA LEU A 88 -8.11 -18.56 -5.28
C LEU A 88 -7.71 -19.71 -6.23
N PHE A 89 -6.71 -20.52 -5.86
CA PHE A 89 -6.28 -21.68 -6.63
C PHE A 89 -7.36 -22.75 -6.72
N GLU A 90 -8.06 -23.06 -5.63
CA GLU A 90 -9.20 -23.97 -5.64
C GLU A 90 -10.35 -23.45 -6.51
N LEU A 91 -10.62 -22.15 -6.44
CA LEU A 91 -11.65 -21.51 -7.27
C LEU A 91 -11.33 -21.68 -8.76
N CYS A 92 -10.08 -21.44 -9.16
CA CYS A 92 -9.62 -21.59 -10.55
C CYS A 92 -9.70 -23.04 -11.07
N GLN A 93 -9.75 -24.04 -10.18
CA GLN A 93 -9.94 -25.44 -10.57
C GLN A 93 -11.41 -25.81 -10.78
N ARG A 94 -12.33 -25.13 -10.08
CA ARG A 94 -13.76 -25.46 -10.10
C ARG A 94 -14.55 -24.70 -11.17
N VAL A 95 -14.08 -23.51 -11.53
CA VAL A 95 -14.77 -22.61 -12.47
C VAL A 95 -13.81 -22.23 -13.59
N ASP A 96 -14.29 -22.28 -14.82
CA ASP A 96 -13.52 -21.85 -15.98
C ASP A 96 -13.21 -20.35 -15.89
N LEU A 97 -11.95 -19.99 -16.10
CA LEU A 97 -11.47 -18.60 -16.11
C LEU A 97 -12.06 -17.80 -17.28
N TRP A 98 -12.43 -18.49 -18.36
CA TRP A 98 -13.01 -17.87 -19.55
C TRP A 98 -14.51 -17.61 -19.41
N ASP A 99 -15.19 -18.28 -18.46
CA ASP A 99 -16.53 -17.92 -18.03
C ASP A 99 -16.46 -16.83 -16.96
N LEU A 100 -16.29 -15.59 -17.42
CA LEU A 100 -16.10 -14.43 -16.56
C LEU A 100 -17.28 -14.20 -15.59
N ASP A 101 -18.52 -14.49 -16.01
CA ASP A 101 -19.69 -14.26 -15.16
C ASP A 101 -19.76 -15.30 -14.03
N ALA A 102 -19.56 -16.58 -14.35
CA ALA A 102 -19.49 -17.63 -13.34
C ALA A 102 -18.31 -17.43 -12.39
N PHE A 103 -17.14 -17.07 -12.93
CA PHE A 103 -15.93 -16.84 -12.13
C PHE A 103 -16.10 -15.66 -11.19
N GLN A 104 -16.63 -14.53 -11.67
CA GLN A 104 -16.84 -13.34 -10.84
C GLN A 104 -17.87 -13.60 -9.74
N LYS A 105 -18.96 -14.33 -10.03
CA LYS A 105 -19.95 -14.73 -9.03
C LYS A 105 -19.33 -15.61 -7.95
N ALA A 106 -18.56 -16.62 -8.33
CA ALA A 106 -17.93 -17.54 -7.39
C ALA A 106 -16.81 -16.84 -6.56
N ALA A 107 -16.03 -15.96 -7.18
CA ALA A 107 -15.04 -15.13 -6.48
C ALA A 107 -15.70 -14.20 -5.46
N LYS A 108 -16.83 -13.57 -5.82
CA LYS A 108 -17.57 -12.66 -4.93
C LYS A 108 -18.12 -13.38 -3.70
N LEU A 109 -18.53 -14.65 -3.82
CA LEU A 109 -18.94 -15.46 -2.67
C LEU A 109 -17.79 -15.68 -1.67
N LEU A 110 -16.56 -15.73 -2.17
CA LEU A 110 -15.33 -15.79 -1.36
C LEU A 110 -14.80 -14.40 -0.98
N LYS A 111 -15.54 -13.33 -1.26
CA LYS A 111 -15.14 -11.93 -1.03
C LYS A 111 -13.87 -11.51 -1.79
N LEU A 112 -13.58 -12.17 -2.91
CA LEU A 112 -12.48 -11.87 -3.80
C LEU A 112 -12.94 -10.98 -4.96
N LEU A 113 -12.01 -10.18 -5.51
CA LEU A 113 -12.27 -9.33 -6.68
C LEU A 113 -12.35 -10.10 -8.01
N GLY A 114 -12.06 -11.41 -8.01
CA GLY A 114 -11.98 -12.22 -9.23
C GLY A 114 -10.65 -12.09 -9.96
N ILE A 115 -9.57 -11.74 -9.28
CA ILE A 115 -8.24 -11.60 -9.89
C ILE A 115 -7.47 -12.91 -9.74
N HIS A 116 -7.32 -13.67 -10.82
CA HIS A 116 -6.67 -15.00 -10.80
C HIS A 116 -5.14 -14.94 -10.63
N LYS A 117 -4.50 -13.81 -10.95
CA LYS A 117 -3.04 -13.66 -10.94
C LYS A 117 -2.63 -12.37 -10.23
N LEU A 118 -2.51 -12.44 -8.91
CA LEU A 118 -2.01 -11.34 -8.08
C LEU A 118 -0.50 -11.15 -8.29
N PHE A 119 -0.04 -9.91 -8.47
CA PHE A 119 1.37 -9.62 -8.75
C PHE A 119 2.33 -10.09 -7.64
N TRP A 120 1.91 -10.05 -6.37
CA TRP A 120 2.79 -10.37 -5.23
C TRP A 120 2.86 -11.87 -4.92
N ARG A 121 2.05 -12.72 -5.60
CA ARG A 121 1.91 -14.17 -5.33
C ARG A 121 3.23 -14.96 -5.30
N ASN A 122 4.23 -14.51 -6.06
CA ASN A 122 5.52 -15.17 -6.22
C ASN A 122 6.69 -14.34 -5.66
N TRP A 123 6.40 -13.30 -4.89
CA TRP A 123 7.43 -12.50 -4.24
C TRP A 123 7.86 -13.16 -2.93
N LYS A 124 9.15 -13.46 -2.79
CA LYS A 124 9.68 -14.11 -1.58
C LYS A 124 9.42 -13.23 -0.35
N PHE A 125 8.81 -13.83 0.68
CA PHE A 125 8.43 -13.19 1.95
C PHE A 125 7.35 -12.10 1.86
N ALA A 126 6.60 -12.00 0.75
CA ALA A 126 5.46 -11.09 0.69
C ALA A 126 4.26 -11.64 1.46
N GLU A 127 4.01 -11.08 2.64
CA GLU A 127 2.79 -11.31 3.43
C GLU A 127 1.98 -10.02 3.49
N LEU A 128 0.69 -10.08 3.16
CA LEU A 128 -0.20 -8.92 3.04
C LEU A 128 -0.15 -8.01 4.27
N LEU A 129 -0.22 -8.61 5.47
CA LEU A 129 -0.19 -7.88 6.74
C LEU A 129 1.09 -7.06 6.94
N LEU A 130 2.21 -7.52 6.38
CA LEU A 130 3.50 -6.86 6.57
C LEU A 130 3.70 -5.71 5.59
N PHE A 131 3.38 -5.92 4.31
CA PHE A 131 3.69 -4.92 3.30
C PHE A 131 2.54 -3.94 3.04
N LEU A 132 1.27 -4.31 3.24
CA LEU A 132 0.18 -3.33 3.06
C LEU A 132 0.17 -2.34 4.22
N THR A 133 0.71 -1.15 3.96
CA THR A 133 0.80 -0.10 4.97
C THR A 133 -0.27 0.95 4.69
N GLY A 134 -1.05 1.27 5.72
CA GLY A 134 -1.99 2.39 5.71
C GLY A 134 -1.34 3.70 5.31
N GLU A 135 -1.96 4.44 4.39
CA GLU A 135 -1.54 5.81 4.11
C GLU A 135 -1.92 6.73 5.28
N ILE A 136 -1.01 6.81 6.26
CA ILE A 136 -1.22 7.62 7.47
C ILE A 136 -1.42 9.10 7.15
N VAL A 137 -0.78 9.60 6.08
CA VAL A 137 -0.88 11.00 5.66
C VAL A 137 -2.30 11.33 5.20
N HIS A 138 -2.88 10.51 4.32
CA HIS A 138 -4.26 10.68 3.87
C HIS A 138 -5.25 10.59 5.04
N MET A 139 -5.07 9.59 5.92
CA MET A 139 -5.94 9.41 7.08
C MET A 139 -5.90 10.62 8.02
N LEU A 140 -4.70 11.12 8.36
CA LEU A 140 -4.54 12.28 9.24
C LEU A 140 -5.06 13.57 8.61
N HIS A 141 -4.83 13.75 7.30
CA HIS A 141 -5.33 14.90 6.56
C HIS A 141 -6.86 14.93 6.57
N MET A 142 -7.54 13.83 6.19
CA MET A 142 -9.00 13.78 6.24
C MET A 142 -9.56 13.96 7.64
N PHE A 143 -8.97 13.30 8.64
CA PHE A 143 -9.40 13.47 10.03
C PHE A 143 -9.33 14.94 10.51
N PHE A 144 -8.26 15.65 10.15
CA PHE A 144 -8.11 17.05 10.52
C PHE A 144 -9.18 17.94 9.88
N PHE A 145 -9.41 17.80 8.57
CA PHE A 145 -10.35 18.68 7.85
C PHE A 145 -11.82 18.34 8.15
N ASP A 146 -12.15 17.06 8.31
CA ASP A 146 -13.54 16.61 8.51
C ASP A 146 -14.02 16.74 9.95
N HIS A 147 -13.11 16.60 10.92
CA HIS A 147 -13.48 16.60 12.34
C HIS A 147 -12.88 17.77 13.10
N VAL A 148 -11.55 17.86 13.16
CA VAL A 148 -10.88 18.87 14.01
C VAL A 148 -11.25 20.29 13.56
N LEU A 149 -11.12 20.58 12.27
CA LEU A 149 -11.46 21.89 11.71
C LEU A 149 -12.96 22.18 11.84
N ALA A 150 -13.82 21.18 11.65
CA ALA A 150 -15.26 21.33 11.82
C ALA A 150 -15.61 21.71 13.26
N TRP A 151 -15.04 21.03 14.26
CA TRP A 151 -15.25 21.36 15.67
C TRP A 151 -14.71 22.74 16.04
N CYS A 152 -13.54 23.13 15.50
CA CYS A 152 -13.01 24.47 15.72
C CYS A 152 -13.95 25.56 15.16
N LYS A 153 -14.57 25.33 13.99
CA LYS A 153 -15.56 26.24 13.42
C LYS A 153 -16.80 26.38 14.31
N GLU A 154 -17.30 25.26 14.85
CA GLU A 154 -18.44 25.26 15.78
C GLU A 154 -18.11 26.02 17.08
N LEU A 155 -16.91 25.81 17.63
CA LEU A 155 -16.51 26.40 18.91
C LEU A 155 -16.25 27.91 18.85
N VAL A 156 -15.71 28.42 17.73
CA VAL A 156 -15.39 29.85 17.56
C VAL A 156 -16.59 30.66 17.03
N GLY A 157 -17.62 29.99 16.50
CA GLY A 157 -18.85 30.62 16.00
C GLY A 157 -18.70 31.14 14.57
N ALA A 158 -19.78 31.05 13.79
CA ALA A 158 -19.83 31.31 12.34
C ALA A 158 -19.46 32.75 11.89
N HIS A 159 -19.14 33.66 12.82
CA HIS A 159 -18.88 35.07 12.53
C HIS A 159 -17.39 35.42 12.33
N THR A 160 -16.47 34.50 12.61
CA THR A 160 -15.05 34.69 12.28
C THR A 160 -14.76 34.08 10.92
N GLN A 161 -14.70 34.93 9.90
CA GLN A 161 -14.36 34.55 8.54
C GLN A 161 -12.88 34.18 8.48
N TYR A 162 -12.55 32.90 8.59
CA TYR A 162 -11.21 32.39 8.33
C TYR A 162 -10.86 32.61 6.85
N PRO A 163 -9.81 33.37 6.50
CA PRO A 163 -9.32 33.45 5.13
C PRO A 163 -8.45 32.22 4.85
N PHE A 164 -9.04 31.03 4.89
CA PHE A 164 -8.40 29.82 4.37
C PHE A 164 -9.26 29.27 3.24
N GLN A 165 -9.29 30.00 2.13
CA GLN A 165 -9.65 29.43 0.84
C GLN A 165 -8.49 28.54 0.41
N ALA A 166 -8.41 27.32 0.95
CA ALA A 166 -7.75 26.25 0.22
C ALA A 166 -8.75 25.79 -0.85
N SER A 167 -8.68 26.44 -2.01
CA SER A 167 -9.24 25.90 -3.23
C SER A 167 -8.73 24.48 -3.41
N ALA A 168 -9.65 23.53 -3.57
CA ALA A 168 -9.39 22.11 -3.85
C ALA A 168 -8.84 21.88 -5.27
N SER A 169 -7.89 22.71 -5.72
CA SER A 169 -7.24 22.59 -7.02
C SER A 169 -5.80 23.08 -6.92
N ALA A 170 -4.90 22.15 -6.64
CA ALA A 170 -3.49 22.26 -6.97
C ALA A 170 -2.90 20.85 -6.98
N TYR A 171 -3.15 20.14 -8.08
CA TYR A 171 -2.34 19.01 -8.48
C TYR A 171 -0.85 19.43 -8.54
N CYS A 172 -0.01 18.58 -7.96
CA CYS A 172 1.37 18.30 -8.36
C CYS A 172 2.29 19.48 -8.73
N HIS A 173 3.17 19.85 -7.81
CA HIS A 173 4.56 20.11 -8.18
C HIS A 173 5.50 19.51 -7.12
N PRO A 174 6.10 18.33 -7.34
CA PRO A 174 7.10 17.78 -6.45
C PRO A 174 8.44 18.44 -6.77
N SER A 175 8.73 19.57 -6.13
CA SER A 175 10.09 20.05 -6.03
C SER A 175 10.82 19.16 -5.03
N LEU A 176 11.50 18.13 -5.56
CA LEU A 176 12.49 17.33 -4.86
C LEU A 176 13.51 18.27 -4.22
N LEU A 177 13.49 18.39 -2.90
CA LEU A 177 14.63 18.89 -2.13
C LEU A 177 15.13 17.74 -1.27
N PHE A 178 16.11 17.02 -1.82
CA PHE A 178 17.09 16.28 -1.03
C PHE A 178 17.78 17.30 -0.10
N GLN A 179 17.44 17.28 1.19
CA GLN A 179 18.25 17.98 2.19
C GLN A 179 19.47 17.11 2.52
N CYS A 180 20.60 17.43 1.88
CA CYS A 180 21.91 17.09 2.40
C CYS A 180 22.12 17.85 3.72
N PHE A 181 22.38 17.11 4.81
CA PHE A 181 22.89 17.71 6.04
C PHE A 181 24.35 18.13 5.85
N PRO A 182 24.74 19.39 6.10
CA PRO A 182 26.15 19.76 6.13
C PRO A 182 26.80 19.27 7.43
N HIS A 183 27.81 18.41 7.29
CA HIS A 183 28.77 18.12 8.36
C HIS A 183 29.70 19.32 8.53
N LYS A 184 29.73 19.92 9.72
CA LYS A 184 30.72 20.97 10.08
C LYS A 184 32.11 20.33 10.17
N SER A 185 33.01 20.69 9.25
CA SER A 185 34.45 20.53 9.45
C SER A 185 35.03 21.84 9.98
N ASP A 186 35.42 21.87 11.26
CA ASP A 186 36.29 22.91 11.79
C ASP A 186 37.69 22.74 11.20
N ASN A 187 38.15 23.71 10.44
CA ASN A 187 39.56 23.85 10.06
C ASN A 187 39.99 25.30 10.31
N GLN A 188 40.79 25.49 11.37
CA GLN A 188 41.56 26.71 11.63
C GLN A 188 42.73 26.81 10.64
N PRO A 189 43.05 28.00 10.10
CA PRO A 189 44.26 28.19 9.31
C PRO A 189 45.49 28.32 10.22
N ARG A 190 46.51 27.51 9.99
CA ARG A 190 47.90 27.88 10.34
C ARG A 190 48.48 28.65 9.16
N SER A 191 48.87 29.89 9.41
CA SER A 191 49.65 30.75 8.52
C SER A 191 51.09 30.84 9.01
N PRO A 192 51.99 31.35 8.15
CA PRO A 192 53.01 30.61 7.41
C PRO A 192 54.16 30.05 8.25
#